data_AF-A0A3M1QR35-F1
#
_entry.id   AF-A0A3M1QR35-F1
#
_cell.length_a   1.000
_cell.length_b   1.000
_cell.length_c   1.000
_cell.angle_alpha   90.00
_cell.angle_beta   90.00
_cell.angle_gamma   90.00
#
_symmetry.space_group_name_H-M   'P 1'
#
loop_
_entity.id
_entity.type
_entity.pdbx_description
1 polymer ?
#
loop_
_entity_poly.entity_id
_entity_poly.type
_entity_poly.pdbx_seq_one_letter_code
_entity_poly.pdbx_strand_id
1 'polypeptide(L)'
;MIRRYLRAAWIALKLTVRGEHYLPPSPYPQLMLWVREAEALVDTIYRIADEDGLDDAARQKIVVVVDGRQMSMALILASVKYNMQREYPQLLRTRIDHNLTAFYAGNLNDRYRMQRLCEAESRTLFSQSLEHALQTLKQHLEAVPQVESPPKYNS
;
A
#
# COMPACT_ATOMS: atom_id res chain seq x y z
N MET A 1 -15.97 -22.23 -32.70
CA MET A 1 -14.66 -21.67 -32.29
C MET A 1 -14.40 -20.24 -32.77
N ILE A 2 -14.74 -19.87 -34.01
CA ILE A 2 -14.49 -18.52 -34.60
C ILE A 2 -15.14 -17.35 -33.83
N ARG A 3 -16.31 -17.55 -33.22
CA ARG A 3 -17.03 -16.51 -32.44
C ARG A 3 -16.29 -16.06 -31.16
N ARG A 4 -15.41 -16.88 -30.57
CA ARG A 4 -14.62 -16.49 -29.38
C ARG A 4 -13.45 -15.58 -29.75
N TYR A 5 -12.77 -15.87 -30.87
CA TYR A 5 -11.64 -15.08 -31.34
C TYR A 5 -12.07 -13.68 -31.82
N LEU A 6 -13.23 -13.59 -32.50
CA LEU A 6 -13.78 -12.30 -32.92
C LEU A 6 -14.17 -11.40 -31.73
N ARG A 7 -14.71 -11.96 -30.64
CA ARG A 7 -14.98 -11.18 -29.42
C ARG A 7 -13.70 -10.68 -28.76
N ALA A 8 -12.67 -11.52 -28.67
CA ALA A 8 -11.39 -11.12 -28.07
C ALA A 8 -10.71 -10.00 -28.87
N ALA A 9 -10.73 -10.08 -30.20
CA ALA A 9 -10.19 -9.04 -31.08
C ALA A 9 -10.96 -7.72 -30.96
N TRP A 10 -12.30 -7.77 -30.84
CA TRP A 10 -13.11 -6.57 -30.69
C TRP A 10 -12.94 -5.90 -29.32
N ILE A 11 -12.77 -6.68 -28.25
CA ILE A 11 -12.44 -6.16 -26.92
C ILE A 11 -11.05 -5.51 -26.94
N ALA A 12 -10.06 -6.18 -27.54
CA ALA A 12 -8.71 -5.62 -27.69
C ALA A 12 -8.74 -4.29 -28.46
N LEU A 13 -9.45 -4.23 -29.60
CA LEU A 13 -9.58 -3.02 -30.42
C LEU A 13 -10.26 -1.87 -29.65
N LYS A 14 -11.34 -2.18 -28.91
CA LYS A 14 -12.06 -1.18 -28.10
C LYS A 14 -11.20 -0.62 -26.95
N LEU A 15 -10.31 -1.44 -26.40
CA LEU A 15 -9.36 -1.06 -25.36
C LEU A 15 -8.20 -0.23 -25.93
N THR A 16 -7.69 -0.56 -27.11
CA THR A 16 -6.65 0.23 -27.80
C THR A 16 -7.14 1.64 -28.17
N VAL A 17 -8.39 1.79 -28.60
CA VAL A 17 -8.98 3.11 -28.93
C VAL A 17 -9.21 3.97 -27.67
N ARG A 18 -9.25 3.37 -26.47
CA ARG A 18 -9.41 4.08 -25.19
C ARG A 18 -8.08 4.35 -24.46
N GLY A 19 -6.94 3.92 -25.00
CA GLY A 19 -5.65 4.01 -24.31
C GLY A 19 -5.56 3.13 -23.06
N GLU A 20 -6.52 2.22 -22.85
CA GLU A 20 -6.53 1.30 -21.73
C GLU A 20 -5.75 0.05 -22.12
N HIS A 21 -4.54 -0.10 -21.57
CA HIS A 21 -3.83 -1.37 -21.62
C HIS A 21 -4.67 -2.43 -20.90
N TYR A 22 -4.94 -3.56 -21.55
CA TYR A 22 -5.50 -4.73 -20.88
C TYR A 22 -4.49 -5.19 -19.82
N LEU A 23 -4.70 -4.75 -18.58
CA LEU A 23 -4.02 -5.31 -17.43
C LEU A 23 -4.79 -6.59 -17.08
N PRO A 24 -4.17 -7.78 -17.20
CA PRO A 24 -4.82 -8.99 -16.71
C PRO A 24 -5.18 -8.77 -15.23
N PRO A 25 -6.36 -9.23 -14.78
CA PRO A 25 -6.74 -9.10 -13.38
C PRO A 25 -5.63 -9.71 -12.51
N SER A 26 -5.24 -8.99 -11.45
CA SER A 26 -4.18 -9.46 -10.55
C SER A 26 -4.53 -10.87 -10.06
N PRO A 27 -3.55 -11.79 -10.03
CA PRO A 27 -3.74 -13.10 -9.43
C PRO A 27 -4.09 -13.06 -7.94
N TYR A 28 -3.91 -11.90 -7.28
CA TYR A 28 -4.16 -11.69 -5.85
C TYR A 28 -5.17 -10.55 -5.62
N PRO A 29 -6.45 -10.73 -5.99
CA PRO A 29 -7.44 -9.65 -5.95
C PRO A 29 -7.70 -9.13 -4.53
N GLN A 30 -7.64 -9.99 -3.51
CA GLN A 30 -7.82 -9.60 -2.11
C GLN A 30 -6.68 -8.69 -1.63
N LEU A 31 -5.42 -9.01 -1.98
CA LEU A 31 -4.28 -8.16 -1.66
C LEU A 31 -4.35 -6.82 -2.40
N MET A 32 -4.79 -6.82 -3.66
CA MET A 32 -4.99 -5.55 -4.40
C MET A 32 -6.06 -4.66 -3.78
N LEU A 33 -7.15 -5.22 -3.26
CA LEU A 33 -8.17 -4.46 -2.54
C LEU A 33 -7.60 -3.89 -1.24
N TRP A 34 -6.93 -4.73 -0.46
CA TRP A 34 -6.26 -4.32 0.78
C TRP A 34 -5.24 -3.20 0.55
N VAL A 35 -4.47 -3.22 -0.55
CA VAL A 35 -3.53 -2.16 -0.93
C VAL A 35 -4.26 -0.83 -1.18
N ARG A 36 -5.39 -0.85 -1.90
CA ARG A 36 -6.17 0.36 -2.19
C ARG A 36 -6.80 0.96 -0.93
N GLU A 37 -7.26 0.10 -0.03
CA GLU A 37 -7.78 0.54 1.27
C GLU A 37 -6.68 1.20 2.11
N ALA A 38 -5.48 0.61 2.14
CA ALA A 38 -4.32 1.20 2.81
C ALA A 38 -3.92 2.56 2.21
N GLU A 39 -3.93 2.69 0.87
CA GLU A 39 -3.67 3.96 0.19
C GLU A 39 -4.66 5.05 0.64
N ALA A 40 -5.96 4.74 0.66
CA ALA A 40 -6.99 5.68 1.10
C ALA A 40 -6.86 6.10 2.57
N LEU A 41 -6.42 5.17 3.44
CA LEU A 41 -6.12 5.47 4.84
C LEU A 41 -4.93 6.42 4.98
N VAL A 42 -3.87 6.23 4.19
CA VAL A 42 -2.71 7.14 4.18
C VAL A 42 -3.11 8.53 3.70
N ASP A 43 -3.91 8.64 2.63
CA ASP A 43 -4.43 9.92 2.16
C ASP A 43 -5.30 10.62 3.21
N THR A 44 -6.08 9.85 3.95
CA THR A 44 -6.87 10.35 5.09
C THR A 44 -5.98 10.91 6.19
N ILE A 45 -4.87 10.24 6.52
CA ILE A 45 -3.89 10.73 7.51
C ILE A 45 -3.29 12.05 7.05
N TYR A 46 -2.88 12.17 5.79
CA TYR A 46 -2.33 13.43 5.27
C TYR A 46 -3.34 14.57 5.39
N ARG A 47 -4.59 14.34 4.99
CA ARG A 47 -5.66 15.34 5.08
C ARG A 47 -5.91 15.78 6.52
N ILE A 48 -6.06 14.84 7.46
CA ILE A 48 -6.28 15.16 8.88
C ILE A 48 -5.08 15.90 9.46
N ALA A 49 -3.85 15.46 9.14
CA ALA A 49 -2.64 16.15 9.60
C ALA A 49 -2.58 17.60 9.08
N ASP A 50 -2.93 17.84 7.82
CA ASP A 50 -3.00 19.20 7.26
C ASP A 50 -4.10 20.04 7.95
N GLU A 51 -5.28 19.46 8.21
CA GLU A 51 -6.38 20.10 8.94
C GLU A 51 -5.99 20.48 10.39
N ASP A 52 -5.14 19.67 11.02
CA ASP A 52 -4.60 19.88 12.36
C ASP A 52 -3.37 20.83 12.38
N GLY A 53 -2.99 21.39 11.23
CA GLY A 53 -1.83 22.29 11.11
C GLY A 53 -0.47 21.59 11.14
N LEU A 54 -0.44 20.26 11.06
CA LEU A 54 0.77 19.47 10.87
C LEU A 54 1.06 19.36 9.38
N ASP A 55 1.45 20.46 8.75
CA ASP A 55 1.88 20.51 7.36
C ASP A 55 3.14 19.66 7.08
N ASP A 56 3.64 19.68 5.83
CA ASP A 56 4.81 18.89 5.47
C ASP A 56 6.05 19.22 6.30
N ALA A 57 6.29 20.51 6.58
CA ALA A 57 7.42 20.96 7.38
C ALA A 57 7.29 20.51 8.84
N ALA A 58 6.09 20.53 9.41
CA ALA A 58 5.82 20.03 10.75
C ALA A 58 6.01 18.50 10.83
N ARG A 59 5.49 17.75 9.85
CA ARG A 59 5.67 16.28 9.76
C ARG A 59 7.13 15.86 9.59
N GLN A 60 7.96 16.69 8.95
CA GLN A 60 9.40 16.44 8.85
C GLN A 60 10.12 16.54 10.20
N LYS A 61 9.62 17.37 11.13
CA LYS A 61 10.21 17.58 12.46
C LYS A 61 9.81 16.52 13.48
N ILE A 62 8.72 15.79 13.25
CA ILE A 62 8.32 14.65 14.07
C ILE A 62 9.21 13.47 13.69
N VAL A 63 10.23 13.19 14.51
CA VAL A 63 11.26 12.19 14.24
C VAL A 63 11.16 11.04 15.23
N VAL A 64 11.24 9.82 14.72
CA VAL A 64 11.27 8.58 15.51
C VAL A 64 12.50 7.76 15.18
N VAL A 65 12.93 6.91 16.12
CA VAL A 65 14.04 5.98 15.90
C VAL A 65 13.50 4.62 15.46
N VAL A 66 13.90 4.20 14.27
CA VAL A 66 13.57 2.91 13.63
C VAL A 66 14.89 2.21 13.30
N ASP A 67 15.16 1.05 13.88
CA ASP A 67 16.41 0.29 13.68
C ASP A 67 17.69 1.14 13.87
N GLY A 68 17.68 2.02 14.88
CA GLY A 68 18.79 2.94 15.17
C GLY A 68 18.92 4.14 14.22
N ARG A 69 18.00 4.30 13.26
CA ARG A 69 17.97 5.42 12.30
C ARG A 69 16.85 6.40 12.66
N GLN A 70 17.14 7.68 12.51
CA GLN A 70 16.13 8.74 12.62
C GLN A 70 15.28 8.78 11.34
N MET A 71 13.97 8.65 11.49
CA MET A 71 13.00 8.75 10.40
C MET A 71 11.93 9.76 10.80
N SER A 72 11.62 10.69 9.90
CA SER A 72 10.50 11.61 10.10
C SER A 72 9.15 10.94 9.82
N MET A 73 8.09 11.44 10.43
CA MET A 73 6.71 11.06 10.12
C MET A 73 6.43 11.22 8.63
N ALA A 74 6.87 12.34 8.03
CA ALA A 74 6.74 12.59 6.60
C ALA A 74 7.36 11.45 5.77
N LEU A 75 8.58 11.01 6.10
CA LEU A 75 9.27 9.93 5.39
C LEU A 75 8.58 8.57 5.57
N ILE A 76 8.12 8.27 6.79
CA ILE A 76 7.41 7.02 7.07
C ILE A 76 6.13 6.94 6.24
N LEU A 77 5.29 7.98 6.30
CA LEU A 77 4.03 8.02 5.55
C LEU A 77 4.27 8.01 4.04
N ALA A 78 5.29 8.73 3.56
CA ALA A 78 5.65 8.74 2.14
C ALA A 78 6.12 7.36 1.66
N SER A 79 6.89 6.63 2.47
CA SER A 79 7.30 5.26 2.15
C SER A 79 6.10 4.32 2.06
N VAL A 80 5.19 4.36 3.03
CA VAL A 80 3.98 3.52 3.03
C VAL A 80 3.13 3.86 1.80
N LYS A 81 2.89 5.15 1.53
CA LYS A 81 2.15 5.60 0.35
C LYS A 81 2.78 5.11 -0.94
N TYR A 82 4.09 5.26 -1.09
CA TYR A 82 4.83 4.80 -2.26
C TYR A 82 4.69 3.29 -2.46
N ASN A 83 4.76 2.51 -1.38
CA ASN A 83 4.57 1.06 -1.45
C ASN A 83 3.16 0.69 -1.92
N MET A 84 2.12 1.34 -1.37
CA MET A 84 0.74 1.08 -1.77
C MET A 84 0.47 1.49 -3.23
N GLN A 85 1.05 2.60 -3.69
CA GLN A 85 0.80 3.13 -5.02
C GLN A 85 1.59 2.44 -6.12
N ARG A 86 2.80 1.96 -5.82
CA ARG A 86 3.76 1.52 -6.84
C ARG A 86 4.30 0.13 -6.60
N GLU A 87 4.98 -0.09 -5.49
CA GLU A 87 5.71 -1.34 -5.25
C GLU A 87 4.76 -2.54 -5.13
N TYR A 88 3.79 -2.47 -4.22
CA TYR A 88 2.88 -3.59 -3.99
C TYR A 88 2.03 -3.92 -5.22
N PRO A 89 1.43 -2.95 -5.93
CA PRO A 89 0.76 -3.24 -7.20
C PRO A 89 1.69 -3.92 -8.21
N GLN A 90 2.97 -3.54 -8.29
CA GLN A 90 3.92 -4.18 -9.21
C GLN A 90 4.20 -5.63 -8.82
N LEU A 91 4.47 -5.90 -7.53
CA LEU A 91 4.69 -7.25 -7.03
C LEU A 91 3.48 -8.16 -7.28
N LEU A 92 2.27 -7.62 -7.14
CA LEU A 92 1.02 -8.37 -7.26
C LEU A 92 0.50 -8.52 -8.70
N ARG A 93 1.19 -7.99 -9.72
CA ARG A 93 0.77 -8.14 -11.13
C ARG A 93 1.05 -9.52 -11.71
N THR A 94 2.05 -10.23 -11.19
CA THR A 94 2.53 -11.49 -11.76
C THR A 94 2.65 -12.58 -10.69
N ARG A 95 2.45 -13.84 -11.08
CA ARG A 95 2.63 -15.03 -10.21
C ARG A 95 4.10 -15.45 -10.18
N ILE A 96 4.97 -14.59 -9.69
CA ILE A 96 6.38 -14.94 -9.45
C ILE A 96 6.50 -15.32 -7.98
N ASP A 97 7.01 -16.51 -7.68
CA ASP A 97 7.04 -17.09 -6.33
C ASP A 97 7.62 -16.14 -5.27
N HIS A 98 8.67 -15.37 -5.61
CA HIS A 98 9.32 -14.46 -4.69
C HIS A 98 8.62 -13.11 -4.50
N ASN A 99 7.68 -12.74 -5.37
CA ASN A 99 6.98 -11.44 -5.25
C ASN A 99 6.10 -11.40 -4.01
N LEU A 100 5.46 -12.51 -3.67
CA LEU A 100 4.60 -12.57 -2.49
C LEU A 100 5.42 -12.49 -1.20
N THR A 101 6.59 -13.15 -1.16
CA THR A 101 7.55 -13.00 -0.07
C THR A 101 8.03 -11.56 0.07
N ALA A 102 8.40 -10.91 -1.04
CA ALA A 102 8.81 -9.50 -1.04
C ALA A 102 7.69 -8.57 -0.57
N PHE A 103 6.45 -8.82 -0.98
CA PHE A 103 5.27 -8.08 -0.53
C PHE A 103 5.09 -8.18 0.99
N TYR A 104 5.11 -9.40 1.54
CA TYR A 104 4.94 -9.59 2.99
C TYR A 104 6.10 -9.02 3.81
N ALA A 105 7.34 -9.16 3.32
CA ALA A 105 8.51 -8.55 3.95
C ALA A 105 8.44 -7.02 3.93
N GLY A 106 7.99 -6.44 2.80
CA GLY A 106 7.72 -5.00 2.68
C GLY A 106 6.68 -4.55 3.70
N ASN A 107 5.54 -5.25 3.77
CA ASN A 107 4.47 -4.90 4.72
C ASN A 107 4.95 -5.03 6.17
N LEU A 108 5.78 -6.02 6.50
CA LEU A 108 6.35 -6.15 7.83
C LEU A 108 7.19 -4.92 8.21
N ASN A 109 7.99 -4.39 7.28
CA ASN A 109 8.76 -3.17 7.50
C ASN A 109 7.85 -1.94 7.69
N ASP A 110 6.80 -1.81 6.89
CA ASP A 110 5.84 -0.71 7.01
C ASP A 110 5.08 -0.76 8.34
N ARG A 111 4.63 -1.95 8.76
CA ARG A 111 4.01 -2.19 10.08
C ARG A 111 4.93 -1.74 11.20
N TYR A 112 6.20 -2.15 11.15
CA TYR A 112 7.17 -1.80 12.18
C TYR A 112 7.36 -0.27 12.27
N ARG A 113 7.55 0.41 11.14
CA ARG A 113 7.67 1.88 11.10
C ARG A 113 6.42 2.58 11.65
N MET A 114 5.24 2.13 11.25
CA MET A 114 3.97 2.67 11.75
C MET A 114 3.79 2.43 13.24
N GLN A 115 4.18 1.25 13.74
CA GLN A 115 4.18 0.97 15.17
C GLN A 115 5.09 1.94 15.93
N ARG A 116 6.34 2.15 15.46
CA ARG A 116 7.27 3.11 16.08
C ARG A 116 6.74 4.53 16.06
N LEU A 117 6.04 4.93 14.99
CA LEU A 117 5.38 6.23 14.91
C LEU A 117 4.26 6.39 15.96
N CYS A 118 3.41 5.37 16.13
CA CYS A 118 2.33 5.39 17.13
C CYS A 118 2.82 5.30 18.58
N GLU A 119 4.04 4.84 18.82
CA GLU A 119 4.67 4.72 20.14
C GLU A 119 5.55 5.94 20.50
N ALA A 120 5.73 6.89 19.58
CA ALA A 120 6.61 8.02 19.76
C ALA A 120 6.13 8.99 20.86
N GLU A 121 7.05 9.60 21.60
CA GLU A 121 6.72 10.64 22.59
C GLU A 121 6.04 11.86 21.94
N SER A 122 6.39 12.15 20.67
CA SER A 122 5.75 13.17 19.85
C SER A 122 4.27 12.91 19.58
N ARG A 123 3.70 11.75 19.97
CA ARG A 123 2.27 11.47 19.92
C ARG A 123 1.44 12.49 20.70
N THR A 124 2.02 13.12 21.72
CA THR A 124 1.37 14.23 22.46
C THR A 124 1.04 15.44 21.58
N LEU A 125 1.65 15.55 20.39
CA LEU A 125 1.37 16.59 19.40
C LEU A 125 0.20 16.23 18.48
N PHE A 126 -0.33 15.01 18.54
CA PHE A 126 -1.39 14.56 17.65
C PHE A 126 -2.77 14.88 18.24
N SER A 127 -3.68 15.32 17.39
CA SER A 127 -5.09 15.33 17.75
C SER A 127 -5.60 13.90 17.95
N GLN A 128 -6.72 13.75 18.66
CA GLN A 128 -7.38 12.45 18.80
C GLN A 128 -7.77 11.84 17.44
N SER A 129 -8.17 12.68 16.46
CA SER A 129 -8.53 12.23 15.12
C SER A 129 -7.33 11.70 14.35
N LEU A 130 -6.19 12.41 14.41
CA LEU A 130 -4.96 11.97 13.76
C LEU A 130 -4.42 10.69 14.40
N GLU A 131 -4.43 10.62 15.73
CA GLU A 131 -4.03 9.42 16.45
C GLU A 131 -4.88 8.20 16.06
N HIS A 132 -6.20 8.38 16.00
CA HIS A 132 -7.11 7.33 15.54
C HIS A 132 -6.82 6.91 14.09
N ALA A 133 -6.55 7.85 13.19
CA ALA A 133 -6.25 7.55 11.79
C ALA A 133 -4.93 6.76 11.65
N LEU A 134 -3.87 7.16 12.37
CA LEU A 134 -2.60 6.44 12.42
C LEU A 134 -2.77 5.02 12.96
N GLN A 135 -3.56 4.86 14.02
CA GLN A 135 -3.85 3.56 14.61
C GLN A 135 -4.69 2.67 13.68
N THR A 136 -5.63 3.27 12.95
CA THR A 136 -6.44 2.55 11.94
C THR A 136 -5.55 2.01 10.81
N LEU A 137 -4.64 2.84 10.28
CA LEU A 137 -3.68 2.37 9.27
C LEU A 137 -2.79 1.26 9.84
N LYS A 138 -2.24 1.42 11.04
CA LYS A 138 -1.41 0.39 11.68
C LYS A 138 -2.16 -0.94 11.77
N GLN A 139 -3.39 -0.94 12.26
CA GLN A 139 -4.23 -2.15 12.37
C GLN A 139 -4.52 -2.77 11.01
N HIS A 140 -4.81 -1.94 9.99
CA HIS A 140 -5.00 -2.41 8.62
C HIS A 140 -3.75 -3.12 8.08
N LEU A 141 -2.56 -2.57 8.37
CA LEU A 141 -1.29 -3.18 7.96
C LEU A 141 -1.05 -4.54 8.67
N GLU A 142 -1.48 -4.66 9.93
CA GLU A 142 -1.42 -5.91 10.71
C GLU A 142 -2.36 -6.99 10.16
N ALA A 143 -3.52 -6.58 9.65
CA ALA A 143 -4.56 -7.45 9.11
C ALA A 143 -4.36 -7.83 7.63
N VAL A 144 -3.10 -7.89 7.16
CA VAL A 144 -2.80 -8.27 5.77
C VAL A 144 -3.33 -9.68 5.45
N PRO A 145 -4.12 -9.85 4.37
CA PRO A 145 -4.64 -11.17 3.99
C PRO A 145 -3.51 -12.18 3.76
N GLN A 146 -3.69 -13.39 4.29
CA GLN A 146 -2.83 -14.51 3.96
C GLN A 146 -3.37 -15.19 2.69
N VAL A 147 -2.56 -15.23 1.64
CA VAL A 147 -2.85 -15.98 0.43
C VAL A 147 -1.87 -17.12 0.32
N GLU A 148 -2.38 -18.32 0.03
CA GLU A 148 -1.54 -19.47 -0.26
C GLU A 148 -0.72 -19.21 -1.53
N SER A 149 0.54 -19.65 -1.52
CA SER A 149 1.35 -19.66 -2.74
C SER A 149 0.60 -20.45 -3.82
N PRO A 150 0.45 -19.91 -5.04
CA PRO A 150 -0.19 -20.65 -6.11
C PRO A 150 0.54 -21.99 -6.32
N PRO A 151 -0.18 -23.08 -6.65
CA PRO A 151 0.44 -24.37 -6.87
C PRO A 151 1.55 -24.24 -7.92
N LYS A 152 2.72 -24.80 -7.61
CA LYS A 152 3.83 -24.88 -8.58
C LYS A 152 3.31 -25.61 -9.81
N TYR A 153 3.24 -24.91 -10.95
CA TYR A 153 3.06 -25.61 -12.22
C TYR A 153 4.36 -26.37 -12.47
N ASN A 154 4.29 -27.70 -12.40
CA ASN A 154 5.36 -28.56 -12.89
C ASN A 154 5.52 -28.26 -14.38
N SER A 155 6.55 -27.48 -14.72
CA SER A 155 7.04 -27.28 -16.08
C SER A 155 7.78 -28.52 -16.57
#